data_AF-A0A8S2KJB8-F1
#
_entry.id   AF-A0A8S2KJB8-F1
#
_cell.length_a   1.000
_cell.length_b   1.000
_cell.length_c   1.000
_cell.angle_alpha   90.00
_cell.angle_beta   90.00
_cell.angle_gamma   90.00
#
_symmetry.space_group_name_H-M   'P 1'
#
loop_
_entity.id
_entity.type
_entity.pdbx_description
1 polymer ?
#
loop_
_entity_poly.entity_id
_entity_poly.type
_entity_poly.pdbx_seq_one_letter_code
_entity_poly.pdbx_strand_id
1 'polypeptide(L)'
;MEEIVNRLGVMDSMLKRTDNCSIIKNVLPVDNHILKVITHILSDAENLPNDDILKFLLHPGFDLVHYLVWRLFYRWYKERSHRLSDVETNYLKQTIVFNMKLVVLVNEEAAATDVERLRNLLLNEKYFNVLFSILNKVNKSDRFHFDSVLLIIGQWIELVSHFEHEHPEHAHSECLMGLNTKIKELMFGSWYQTYIGEMIMYNGSSFIWKPAYEFFIGTCSFSVSVHTRSFHGFDTKPLLEHFYSLYYSSLITVYSKHVNQWSNEIVHCLMSIISFITHCCFDIRSIEVFKNDKQLFHSLVSIISEKKLQESIISTWTNNETILIDSIAVLFSICCDDSDILRFFTNDIPFIAQRIYSLTEVKYDRTRLTAYLILAYVSTEDDLLKLKLSDTTVHTFFRLLEAEFYGSRHSFMCVPIEIFLKGLLAFSIHDVVQVEIAKSNKIPLLIDLAKFHPLAYDILWTLSFHVLIQQQLENNKEFIETLISLQETKDEQANVKAASDIYFFEL
;
A
#
# COMPACT_ATOMS: atom_id res chain seq x y z
N MET A 1 32.31 -3.48 -4.75
CA MET A 1 32.02 -2.67 -3.55
C MET A 1 33.19 -1.73 -3.20
N GLU A 2 34.37 -2.24 -2.85
CA GLU A 2 35.54 -1.41 -2.51
C GLU A 2 35.92 -0.39 -3.60
N GLU A 3 35.89 -0.79 -4.87
CA GLU A 3 36.13 0.12 -6.00
C GLU A 3 35.09 1.25 -6.11
N ILE A 4 33.82 0.94 -5.88
CA ILE A 4 32.71 1.91 -5.90
C ILE A 4 32.86 2.93 -4.76
N VAL A 5 33.18 2.44 -3.55
CA VAL A 5 33.45 3.28 -2.38
C VAL A 5 34.66 4.18 -2.59
N ASN A 6 35.74 3.65 -3.17
CA ASN A 6 36.92 4.44 -3.50
C ASN A 6 36.60 5.53 -4.52
N ARG A 7 35.80 5.24 -5.55
CA ARG A 7 35.35 6.24 -6.53
C ARG A 7 34.51 7.34 -5.87
N LEU A 8 33.55 6.99 -5.01
CA LEU A 8 32.73 7.97 -4.29
C LEU A 8 33.53 8.80 -3.27
N GLY A 9 34.45 8.17 -2.53
CA GLY A 9 35.32 8.85 -1.57
C GLY A 9 36.27 9.84 -2.25
N VAL A 10 36.82 9.49 -3.42
CA VAL A 10 37.60 10.41 -4.24
C VAL A 10 36.75 11.61 -4.68
N MET A 11 35.51 11.39 -5.13
CA MET A 11 34.61 12.46 -5.56
C MET A 11 34.17 13.38 -4.41
N ASP A 12 33.82 12.82 -3.25
CA ASP A 12 33.51 13.58 -2.04
C ASP A 12 34.72 14.43 -1.59
N SER A 13 35.94 13.86 -1.65
CA SER A 13 37.16 14.59 -1.34
C SER A 13 37.47 15.72 -2.34
N MET A 14 37.16 15.53 -3.62
CA MET A 14 37.28 16.56 -4.67
C MET A 14 36.31 17.73 -4.41
N LEU A 15 35.08 17.42 -3.99
CA LEU A 15 34.07 18.43 -3.69
C LEU A 15 34.30 19.16 -2.36
N LYS A 16 34.73 18.45 -1.31
CA LYS A 16 35.13 19.07 -0.03
C LYS A 16 36.35 19.98 -0.17
N ARG A 17 37.28 19.64 -1.07
CA ARG A 17 38.40 20.54 -1.43
C ARG A 17 37.92 21.80 -2.14
N THR A 18 36.80 21.75 -2.86
CA THR A 18 36.16 22.94 -3.42
C THR A 18 35.29 23.72 -2.42
N ASP A 19 34.78 23.08 -1.36
CA ASP A 19 33.95 23.73 -0.32
C ASP A 19 34.73 24.63 0.66
N ASN A 20 36.05 24.42 0.81
CA ASN A 20 36.91 25.32 1.59
C ASN A 20 37.23 26.66 0.89
N CYS A 21 36.73 26.88 -0.33
CA CYS A 21 36.66 28.20 -0.93
C CYS A 21 35.35 28.87 -0.48
N SER A 22 35.45 30.03 0.17
CA SER A 22 34.35 30.89 0.65
C SER A 22 33.45 31.48 -0.46
N ILE A 23 33.29 30.75 -1.58
CA ILE A 23 32.50 31.07 -2.77
C ILE A 23 31.28 30.12 -2.86
N ILE A 24 30.78 29.58 -1.74
CA ILE A 24 29.47 28.90 -1.72
C ILE A 24 28.34 29.95 -1.63
N LYS A 25 28.34 30.86 -2.61
CA LYS A 25 27.15 31.59 -3.08
C LYS A 25 27.02 31.55 -4.60
N ASN A 26 28.02 31.08 -5.35
CA ASN A 26 27.96 30.94 -6.80
C ASN A 26 28.55 29.61 -7.29
N VAL A 27 27.66 28.73 -7.76
CA VAL A 27 27.84 27.87 -8.94
C VAL A 27 29.18 27.13 -9.05
N LEU A 28 29.30 25.97 -8.38
CA LEU A 28 29.94 24.84 -9.06
C LEU A 28 28.96 24.37 -10.16
N PRO A 29 29.33 24.33 -11.44
CA PRO A 29 28.47 23.72 -12.45
C PRO A 29 28.23 22.27 -12.06
N VAL A 30 26.97 21.80 -12.17
CA VAL A 30 26.71 20.36 -12.10
C VAL A 30 27.39 19.76 -13.32
N ASP A 31 28.54 19.14 -13.11
CA ASP A 31 29.34 18.58 -14.19
C ASP A 31 28.65 17.31 -14.71
N ASN A 32 28.27 17.33 -15.99
CA ASN A 32 27.69 16.17 -16.66
C ASN A 32 28.60 14.94 -16.60
N HIS A 33 29.92 15.11 -16.52
CA HIS A 33 30.85 14.01 -16.31
C HIS A 33 30.65 13.36 -14.93
N ILE A 34 30.55 14.17 -13.87
CA ILE A 34 30.27 13.69 -12.50
C ILE A 34 28.94 12.94 -12.47
N LEU A 35 27.88 13.49 -13.06
CA LEU A 35 26.58 12.84 -13.12
C LEU A 35 26.66 11.48 -13.82
N LYS A 36 27.31 11.41 -15.00
CA LYS A 36 27.48 10.14 -15.73
C LYS A 36 28.23 9.09 -14.92
N VAL A 37 29.29 9.48 -14.22
CA VAL A 37 30.07 8.57 -13.37
C VAL A 37 29.20 8.02 -12.23
N ILE A 38 28.43 8.88 -11.54
CA ILE A 38 27.55 8.42 -10.47
C ILE A 38 26.41 7.56 -11.02
N THR A 39 25.79 7.94 -12.14
CA THR A 39 24.76 7.11 -12.80
C THR A 39 25.27 5.71 -13.08
N HIS A 40 26.50 5.59 -13.59
CA HIS A 40 27.12 4.29 -13.83
C HIS A 40 27.38 3.51 -12.53
N ILE A 41 27.90 4.18 -11.49
CA ILE A 41 28.11 3.59 -10.17
C ILE A 41 26.80 3.05 -9.59
N LEU A 42 25.70 3.81 -9.67
CA LEU A 42 24.40 3.38 -9.18
C LEU A 42 23.87 2.18 -9.96
N SER A 43 24.00 2.18 -11.30
CA SER A 43 23.61 1.05 -12.14
C SER A 43 24.41 -0.23 -11.85
N ASP A 44 25.71 -0.10 -11.58
CA ASP A 44 26.54 -1.23 -11.15
C ASP A 44 26.13 -1.71 -9.75
N ALA A 45 25.82 -0.77 -8.84
CA ALA A 45 25.42 -1.07 -7.47
C ALA A 45 24.06 -1.80 -7.38
N GLU A 46 23.15 -1.56 -8.33
CA GLU A 46 21.85 -2.26 -8.39
C GLU A 46 21.99 -3.78 -8.52
N ASN A 47 23.11 -4.26 -9.10
CA ASN A 47 23.35 -5.68 -9.31
C ASN A 47 24.12 -6.34 -8.16
N LEU A 48 24.44 -5.61 -7.09
CA LEU A 48 25.10 -6.15 -5.92
C LEU A 48 24.15 -6.99 -5.05
N PRO A 49 24.69 -7.92 -4.23
CA PRO A 49 23.92 -8.57 -3.17
C PRO A 49 23.30 -7.57 -2.18
N ASN A 50 22.15 -7.91 -1.59
CA ASN A 50 21.40 -7.03 -0.67
C ASN A 50 22.27 -6.44 0.45
N ASP A 51 23.07 -7.29 1.12
CA ASP A 51 24.00 -6.88 2.18
C ASP A 51 24.97 -5.77 1.74
N ASP A 52 25.44 -5.82 0.49
CA ASP A 52 26.39 -4.84 -0.03
C ASP A 52 25.69 -3.54 -0.46
N ILE A 53 24.42 -3.61 -0.85
CA ILE A 53 23.59 -2.44 -1.11
C ILE A 53 23.31 -1.67 0.18
N LEU A 54 23.01 -2.38 1.28
CA LEU A 54 22.83 -1.76 2.60
C LEU A 54 24.13 -1.08 3.10
N LYS A 55 25.29 -1.70 2.89
CA LYS A 55 26.59 -1.06 3.17
C LYS A 55 26.81 0.20 2.34
N PHE A 56 26.31 0.22 1.10
CA PHE A 56 26.40 1.39 0.24
C PHE A 56 25.56 2.56 0.76
N LEU A 57 24.35 2.31 1.28
CA LEU A 57 23.52 3.32 1.95
C LEU A 57 24.28 4.00 3.09
N LEU A 58 24.98 3.22 3.91
CA LEU A 58 25.76 3.69 5.05
C LEU A 58 27.03 4.49 4.67
N HIS A 59 27.42 4.47 3.39
CA HIS A 59 28.64 5.14 2.98
C HIS A 59 28.48 6.67 2.93
N PRO A 60 29.41 7.47 3.50
CA PRO A 60 29.33 8.94 3.47
C PRO A 60 29.27 9.54 2.05
N GLY A 61 29.89 8.86 1.07
CA GLY A 61 29.82 9.28 -0.33
C GLY A 61 28.43 9.14 -0.97
N PHE A 62 27.48 8.47 -0.31
CA PHE A 62 26.10 8.38 -0.78
C PHE A 62 25.30 9.67 -0.52
N ASP A 63 25.69 10.44 0.50
CA ASP A 63 25.09 11.75 0.79
C ASP A 63 25.28 12.72 -0.40
N LEU A 64 26.38 12.56 -1.13
CA LEU A 64 26.67 13.33 -2.34
C LEU A 64 25.64 13.07 -3.45
N VAL A 65 25.17 11.83 -3.60
CA VAL A 65 24.15 11.47 -4.60
C VAL A 65 22.88 12.29 -4.35
N HIS A 66 22.40 12.27 -3.11
CA HIS A 66 21.20 13.01 -2.71
C HIS A 66 21.40 14.53 -2.76
N TYR A 67 22.57 15.03 -2.37
CA TYR A 67 22.90 16.44 -2.50
C TYR A 67 22.77 16.92 -3.96
N LEU A 68 23.25 16.14 -4.92
CA LEU A 68 23.17 16.48 -6.35
C LEU A 68 21.73 16.43 -6.88
N VAL A 69 20.89 15.48 -6.42
CA VAL A 69 19.44 15.45 -6.73
C VAL A 69 18.78 16.77 -6.34
N TRP A 70 18.92 17.15 -5.06
CA TRP A 70 18.29 18.36 -4.54
C TRP A 70 18.83 19.63 -5.19
N ARG A 71 20.11 19.64 -5.55
CA ARG A 71 20.73 20.74 -6.30
C ARG A 71 20.14 20.87 -7.70
N LEU A 72 19.89 19.75 -8.40
CA LEU A 72 19.26 19.77 -9.72
C LEU A 72 17.83 20.32 -9.65
N PHE A 73 17.03 19.91 -8.65
CA PHE A 73 15.70 20.47 -8.41
C PHE A 73 15.73 21.97 -8.08
N TYR A 74 16.67 22.40 -7.22
CA TYR A 74 16.81 23.81 -6.89
C TYR A 74 17.22 24.65 -8.11
N ARG A 75 18.18 24.16 -8.89
CA ARG A 75 18.64 24.82 -10.11
C ARG A 75 17.49 24.95 -11.11
N TRP A 76 16.73 23.88 -11.32
CA TRP A 76 15.55 23.90 -12.18
C TRP A 76 14.54 24.98 -11.74
N TYR A 77 14.21 25.01 -10.45
CA TYR A 77 13.27 25.97 -9.89
C TYR A 77 13.74 27.42 -10.10
N LYS A 78 15.01 27.72 -9.77
CA LYS A 78 15.57 29.07 -9.76
C LYS A 78 15.89 29.60 -11.15
N GLU A 79 16.52 28.79 -12.00
CA GLU A 79 17.00 29.22 -13.32
C GLU A 79 15.92 29.20 -14.40
N ARG A 80 14.70 28.75 -14.05
CA ARG A 80 13.57 28.58 -14.99
C ARG A 80 13.96 27.75 -16.21
N SER A 81 14.93 26.85 -16.10
CA SER A 81 15.28 25.97 -17.20
C SER A 81 14.05 25.13 -17.55
N HIS A 82 13.55 25.26 -18.76
CA HIS A 82 12.37 24.52 -19.20
C HIS A 82 12.66 23.04 -19.45
N ARG A 83 13.93 22.62 -19.40
CA ARG A 83 14.36 21.24 -19.70
C ARG A 83 15.53 20.82 -18.83
N LEU A 84 15.47 19.58 -18.35
CA LEU A 84 16.64 18.86 -17.87
C LEU A 84 17.40 18.33 -19.08
N SER A 85 18.73 18.24 -18.99
CA SER A 85 19.49 17.51 -20.01
C SER A 85 19.23 16.01 -19.91
N ASP A 86 19.51 15.25 -20.97
CA ASP A 86 19.36 13.78 -20.93
C ASP A 86 20.23 13.15 -19.84
N VAL A 87 21.42 13.71 -19.59
CA VAL A 87 22.33 13.25 -18.55
C VAL A 87 21.72 13.44 -17.16
N GLU A 88 21.12 14.60 -16.91
CA GLU A 88 20.46 14.92 -15.65
C GLU A 88 19.22 14.06 -15.43
N THR A 89 18.43 13.87 -16.49
CA THR A 89 17.24 13.03 -16.46
C THR A 89 17.62 11.59 -16.13
N ASN A 90 18.65 11.03 -16.78
CA ASN A 90 19.13 9.67 -16.53
C ASN A 90 19.70 9.52 -15.11
N TYR A 91 20.45 10.52 -14.63
CA TYR A 91 20.94 10.54 -13.25
C TYR A 91 19.79 10.49 -12.22
N LEU A 92 18.78 11.33 -12.39
CA LEU A 92 17.63 11.39 -11.47
C LEU A 92 16.84 10.09 -11.51
N LYS A 93 16.55 9.54 -12.70
CA LYS A 93 15.87 8.24 -12.86
C LYS A 93 16.63 7.12 -12.19
N GLN A 94 17.93 7.00 -12.44
CA GLN A 94 18.76 5.95 -11.84
C GLN A 94 18.80 6.08 -10.31
N THR A 95 18.86 7.31 -9.78
CA THR A 95 18.83 7.54 -8.34
C THR A 95 17.50 7.09 -7.74
N ILE A 96 16.37 7.35 -8.42
CA ILE A 96 15.05 6.91 -7.97
C ILE A 96 14.95 5.38 -7.97
N VAL A 97 15.39 4.70 -9.04
CA VAL A 97 15.37 3.23 -9.11
C VAL A 97 16.23 2.62 -8.00
N PHE A 98 17.44 3.14 -7.79
CA PHE A 98 18.32 2.67 -6.72
C PHE A 98 17.69 2.88 -5.33
N ASN A 99 17.11 4.04 -5.08
CA ASN A 99 16.44 4.33 -3.81
C ASN A 99 15.19 3.48 -3.59
N MET A 100 14.44 3.14 -4.65
CA MET A 100 13.28 2.26 -4.54
C MET A 100 13.73 0.86 -4.08
N LYS A 101 14.85 0.36 -4.61
CA LYS A 101 15.45 -0.89 -4.12
C LYS A 101 15.85 -0.78 -2.65
N LEU A 102 16.42 0.35 -2.22
CA LEU A 102 16.75 0.57 -0.81
C LEU A 102 15.54 0.57 0.10
N VAL A 103 14.42 1.18 -0.31
CA VAL A 103 13.16 1.17 0.47
C VAL A 103 12.72 -0.26 0.77
N VAL A 104 12.72 -1.14 -0.23
CA VAL A 104 12.34 -2.56 -0.06
C VAL A 104 13.32 -3.29 0.86
N LEU A 105 14.63 -3.14 0.63
CA LEU A 105 15.64 -3.86 1.39
C LEU A 105 15.70 -3.44 2.86
N VAL A 106 15.51 -2.15 3.12
CA VAL A 106 15.53 -1.62 4.48
C VAL A 106 14.34 -2.10 5.30
N ASN A 107 13.19 -2.37 4.66
CA ASN A 107 12.06 -3.00 5.33
C ASN A 107 12.31 -4.47 5.69
N GLU A 108 12.95 -5.24 4.80
CA GLU A 108 13.11 -6.69 4.99
C GLU A 108 14.22 -7.06 5.98
N GLU A 109 15.36 -6.35 5.97
CA GLU A 109 16.62 -6.86 6.54
C GLU A 109 17.36 -5.89 7.48
N ALA A 110 16.94 -4.62 7.58
CA ALA A 110 17.80 -3.58 8.14
C ALA A 110 17.53 -3.19 9.60
N ALA A 111 18.51 -2.50 10.20
CA ALA A 111 18.35 -1.94 11.54
C ALA A 111 17.54 -0.62 11.49
N ALA A 112 16.91 -0.24 12.60
CA ALA A 112 16.16 1.02 12.70
C ALA A 112 17.01 2.26 12.33
N THR A 113 18.33 2.19 12.52
CA THR A 113 19.28 3.24 12.11
C THR A 113 19.35 3.44 10.59
N ASP A 114 19.12 2.39 9.82
CA ASP A 114 19.19 2.42 8.35
C ASP A 114 17.93 3.07 7.77
N VAL A 115 16.76 2.74 8.35
CA VAL A 115 15.47 3.40 8.09
C VAL A 115 15.59 4.91 8.30
N GLU A 116 16.10 5.30 9.47
CA GLU A 116 16.29 6.70 9.84
C GLU A 116 17.24 7.44 8.86
N ARG A 117 18.32 6.79 8.44
CA ARG A 117 19.26 7.36 7.45
C ARG A 117 18.58 7.56 6.10
N LEU A 118 17.85 6.55 5.61
CA LEU A 118 17.12 6.65 4.35
C LEU A 118 16.06 7.75 4.41
N ARG A 119 15.31 7.85 5.51
CA ARG A 119 14.36 8.95 5.76
C ARG A 119 15.02 10.31 5.59
N ASN A 120 16.17 10.53 6.23
CA ASN A 120 16.85 11.82 6.20
C ASN A 120 17.42 12.19 4.82
N LEU A 121 17.68 11.20 3.96
CA LEU A 121 18.08 11.40 2.57
C LEU A 121 16.89 11.75 1.66
N LEU A 122 15.76 11.06 1.83
CA LEU A 122 14.54 11.23 1.03
C LEU A 122 13.72 12.45 1.44
N LEU A 123 13.64 12.75 2.74
CA LEU A 123 12.79 13.78 3.35
C LEU A 123 13.61 14.93 3.94
N ASN A 124 14.67 15.34 3.26
CA ASN A 124 15.53 16.41 3.77
C ASN A 124 14.78 17.77 3.81
N GLU A 125 14.36 18.20 4.99
CA GLU A 125 13.58 19.43 5.24
C GLU A 125 14.16 20.67 4.56
N LYS A 126 15.50 20.80 4.49
CA LYS A 126 16.17 21.94 3.87
C LYS A 126 15.86 22.08 2.39
N TYR A 127 15.66 20.96 1.71
CA TYR A 127 15.44 20.89 0.26
C TYR A 127 14.00 20.58 -0.10
N PHE A 128 13.22 20.05 0.84
CA PHE A 128 11.81 19.72 0.61
C PHE A 128 10.95 20.95 0.28
N ASN A 129 11.31 22.13 0.81
CA ASN A 129 10.70 23.41 0.42
C ASN A 129 10.85 23.74 -1.08
N VAL A 130 11.89 23.21 -1.74
CA VAL A 130 12.05 23.34 -3.19
C VAL A 130 10.93 22.57 -3.89
N LEU A 131 10.63 21.34 -3.47
CA LEU A 131 9.54 20.55 -4.03
C LEU A 131 8.20 21.31 -3.92
N PHE A 132 7.87 21.87 -2.76
CA PHE A 132 6.66 22.70 -2.61
C PHE A 132 6.64 23.90 -3.55
N SER A 133 7.80 24.54 -3.74
CA SER A 133 7.92 25.67 -4.64
C SER A 133 7.70 25.26 -6.11
N ILE A 134 8.14 24.06 -6.48
CA ILE A 134 7.87 23.48 -7.81
C ILE A 134 6.38 23.16 -7.96
N LEU A 135 5.77 22.46 -7.01
CA LEU A 135 4.33 22.13 -7.03
C LEU A 135 3.44 23.38 -7.11
N ASN A 136 3.80 24.43 -6.36
CA ASN A 136 3.14 25.74 -6.44
C ASN A 136 3.20 26.35 -7.84
N LYS A 137 4.32 26.18 -8.54
CA LYS A 137 4.50 26.68 -9.91
C LYS A 137 3.70 25.85 -10.92
N VAL A 138 3.69 24.53 -10.76
CA VAL A 138 2.88 23.60 -11.58
C VAL A 138 1.40 23.98 -11.50
N ASN A 139 0.87 24.26 -10.30
CA ASN A 139 -0.53 24.64 -10.13
C ASN A 139 -0.91 25.98 -10.82
N LYS A 140 0.04 26.91 -10.93
CA LYS A 140 -0.20 28.28 -11.43
C LYS A 140 0.12 28.50 -12.92
N SER A 141 0.67 27.51 -13.62
CA SER A 141 1.21 27.69 -14.97
C SER A 141 0.28 27.15 -16.06
N ASP A 142 0.41 27.69 -17.28
CA ASP A 142 -0.29 27.19 -18.47
C ASP A 142 0.31 25.85 -18.97
N ARG A 143 -0.58 24.97 -19.47
CA ARG A 143 -0.48 23.51 -19.76
C ARG A 143 0.84 22.88 -20.30
N PHE A 144 1.85 23.60 -20.77
CA PHE A 144 2.73 23.07 -21.85
C PHE A 144 4.25 23.03 -21.62
N HIS A 145 4.77 23.26 -20.41
CA HIS A 145 6.23 23.38 -20.22
C HIS A 145 6.87 22.47 -19.16
N PHE A 146 6.15 21.49 -18.61
CA PHE A 146 6.62 20.74 -17.44
C PHE A 146 6.76 19.23 -17.62
N ASP A 147 6.47 18.66 -18.79
CA ASP A 147 6.35 17.20 -18.99
C ASP A 147 7.55 16.39 -18.43
N SER A 148 8.78 16.76 -18.78
CA SER A 148 9.98 16.06 -18.28
C SER A 148 10.18 16.18 -16.76
N VAL A 149 9.73 17.30 -16.17
CA VAL A 149 9.90 17.60 -14.75
C VAL A 149 8.80 16.94 -13.93
N LEU A 150 7.57 16.96 -14.44
CA LEU A 150 6.44 16.24 -13.84
C LEU A 150 6.73 14.75 -13.76
N LEU A 151 7.36 14.18 -14.79
CA LEU A 151 7.78 12.78 -14.75
C LEU A 151 8.76 12.52 -13.59
N ILE A 152 9.84 13.29 -13.48
CA ILE A 152 10.85 13.05 -12.45
C ILE A 152 10.33 13.33 -11.04
N ILE A 153 9.57 14.41 -10.88
CA ILE A 153 8.97 14.76 -9.58
C ILE A 153 7.90 13.74 -9.20
N GLY A 154 7.12 13.27 -10.17
CA GLY A 154 6.14 12.21 -9.98
C GLY A 154 6.79 10.96 -9.42
N GLN A 155 7.83 10.47 -10.10
CA GLN A 155 8.61 9.32 -9.66
C GLN A 155 9.28 9.50 -8.29
N TRP A 156 9.72 10.72 -7.95
CA TRP A 156 10.25 11.00 -6.61
C TRP A 156 9.16 10.97 -5.52
N ILE A 157 7.98 11.50 -5.81
CA ILE A 157 6.83 11.45 -4.89
C ILE A 157 6.34 10.00 -4.72
N GLU A 158 6.33 9.21 -5.78
CA GLU A 158 6.02 7.77 -5.69
C GLU A 158 7.03 7.01 -4.83
N LEU A 159 8.33 7.27 -5.00
CA LEU A 159 9.37 6.72 -4.14
C LEU A 159 9.13 7.08 -2.67
N VAL A 160 8.81 8.34 -2.39
CA VAL A 160 8.48 8.80 -1.03
C VAL A 160 7.20 8.13 -0.51
N SER A 161 6.21 7.92 -1.37
CA SER A 161 4.97 7.20 -1.03
C SER A 161 5.27 5.74 -0.71
N HIS A 162 6.14 5.07 -1.47
CA HIS A 162 6.58 3.72 -1.12
C HIS A 162 7.33 3.69 0.22
N PHE A 163 8.21 4.66 0.48
CA PHE A 163 8.86 4.76 1.79
C PHE A 163 7.84 4.94 2.93
N GLU A 164 6.83 5.79 2.75
CA GLU A 164 5.76 5.98 3.73
C GLU A 164 4.92 4.72 3.92
N HIS A 165 4.63 3.98 2.85
CA HIS A 165 3.94 2.70 2.92
C HIS A 165 4.72 1.70 3.79
N GLU A 166 6.02 1.54 3.52
CA GLU A 166 6.87 0.59 4.24
C GLU A 166 7.17 1.01 5.68
N HIS A 167 7.11 2.31 5.98
CA HIS A 167 7.43 2.89 7.29
C HIS A 167 6.33 3.87 7.76
N PRO A 168 5.11 3.38 8.06
CA PRO A 168 3.97 4.21 8.38
C PRO A 168 4.17 5.07 9.65
N GLU A 169 5.07 4.68 10.56
CA GLU A 169 5.46 5.48 11.73
C GLU A 169 6.01 6.87 11.38
N HIS A 170 6.48 7.06 10.13
CA HIS A 170 6.99 8.32 9.64
C HIS A 170 5.95 9.22 8.97
N ALA A 171 4.72 8.73 8.74
CA ALA A 171 3.64 9.48 8.08
C ALA A 171 3.32 10.83 8.75
N HIS A 172 3.57 10.93 10.07
CA HIS A 172 3.38 12.15 10.87
C HIS A 172 4.49 13.21 10.70
N SER A 173 5.52 12.96 9.88
CA SER A 173 6.58 13.95 9.67
C SER A 173 6.02 15.22 9.01
N GLU A 174 6.52 16.40 9.43
CA GLU A 174 6.07 17.68 8.89
C GLU A 174 6.23 17.75 7.36
N CYS A 175 7.29 17.13 6.82
CA CYS A 175 7.50 17.03 5.39
C CYS A 175 6.38 16.25 4.68
N LEU A 176 6.05 15.04 5.14
CA LEU A 176 5.03 14.21 4.50
C LEU A 176 3.63 14.82 4.67
N MET A 177 3.30 15.34 5.85
CA MET A 177 2.04 16.04 6.08
C MET A 177 1.91 17.27 5.15
N GLY A 178 2.98 18.06 5.03
CA GLY A 178 3.02 19.22 4.14
C GLY A 178 2.90 18.84 2.65
N LEU A 179 3.57 17.75 2.23
CA LEU A 179 3.48 17.24 0.86
C LEU A 179 2.07 16.77 0.53
N ASN A 180 1.49 15.91 1.36
CA ASN A 180 0.17 15.36 1.13
C ASN A 180 -0.93 16.43 1.22
N THR A 181 -0.76 17.45 2.06
CA THR A 181 -1.61 18.66 2.04
C THR A 181 -1.53 19.38 0.69
N LYS A 182 -0.31 19.56 0.16
CA LYS A 182 -0.12 20.23 -1.14
C LYS A 182 -0.66 19.40 -2.32
N ILE A 183 -0.47 18.09 -2.29
CA ILE A 183 -0.99 17.18 -3.30
C ILE A 183 -2.52 17.15 -3.25
N LYS A 184 -3.11 17.13 -2.05
CA LYS A 184 -4.57 17.27 -1.85
C LYS A 184 -5.09 18.54 -2.54
N GLU A 185 -4.44 19.70 -2.37
CA GLU A 185 -4.82 20.93 -3.08
C GLU A 185 -4.76 20.79 -4.61
N LEU A 186 -3.80 20.05 -5.15
CA LEU A 186 -3.70 19.77 -6.60
C LEU A 186 -4.85 18.89 -7.09
N MET A 187 -5.26 17.89 -6.31
CA MET A 187 -6.38 17.00 -6.63
C MET A 187 -7.73 17.73 -6.66
N PHE A 188 -7.92 18.73 -5.79
CA PHE A 188 -9.08 19.64 -5.85
C PHE A 188 -8.99 20.69 -6.98
N GLY A 189 -7.83 20.81 -7.63
CA GLY A 189 -7.58 21.79 -8.67
C GLY A 189 -8.25 21.44 -10.00
N SER A 190 -8.43 22.46 -10.85
CA SER A 190 -9.05 22.31 -12.18
C SER A 190 -8.27 21.39 -13.12
N TRP A 191 -6.95 21.29 -12.95
CA TRP A 191 -6.11 20.42 -13.78
C TRP A 191 -6.42 18.94 -13.59
N TYR A 192 -6.54 18.51 -12.33
CA TYR A 192 -6.90 17.13 -12.01
C TYR A 192 -8.23 16.73 -12.68
N GLN A 193 -9.25 17.57 -12.52
CA GLN A 193 -10.58 17.37 -13.11
C GLN A 193 -10.55 17.33 -14.63
N THR A 194 -9.78 18.24 -15.24
CA THR A 194 -9.58 18.32 -16.69
C THR A 194 -9.02 17.01 -17.23
N TYR A 195 -7.96 16.48 -16.61
CA TYR A 195 -7.29 15.28 -17.09
C TYR A 195 -8.17 14.03 -16.91
N ILE A 196 -8.94 13.93 -15.82
CA ILE A 196 -9.94 12.86 -15.64
C ILE A 196 -11.00 12.94 -16.75
N GLY A 197 -11.54 14.13 -17.03
CA GLY A 197 -12.53 14.35 -18.08
C GLY A 197 -12.00 13.97 -19.47
N GLU A 198 -10.77 14.39 -19.80
CA GLU A 198 -10.10 14.00 -21.05
C GLU A 198 -9.96 12.47 -21.14
N MET A 199 -9.50 11.78 -20.08
CA MET A 199 -9.37 10.31 -20.08
C MET A 199 -10.71 9.59 -20.31
N ILE A 200 -11.81 10.08 -19.75
CA ILE A 200 -13.16 9.51 -19.96
C ILE A 200 -13.60 9.71 -21.42
N MET A 201 -13.40 10.91 -21.97
CA MET A 201 -13.85 11.25 -23.33
C MET A 201 -13.15 10.44 -24.42
N TYR A 202 -11.86 10.14 -24.27
CA TYR A 202 -11.06 9.54 -25.35
C TYR A 202 -11.15 8.01 -25.44
N ASN A 203 -11.72 7.32 -24.44
CA ASN A 203 -12.05 5.88 -24.44
C ASN A 203 -11.08 5.00 -25.26
N GLY A 204 -9.78 5.12 -24.98
CA GLY A 204 -8.70 4.29 -25.54
C GLY A 204 -8.37 4.40 -27.04
N SER A 205 -9.25 4.92 -27.91
CA SER A 205 -9.11 4.77 -29.38
C SER A 205 -8.24 5.83 -30.08
N SER A 206 -7.87 6.92 -29.39
CA SER A 206 -6.98 7.97 -29.94
C SER A 206 -6.23 8.79 -28.86
N PHE A 207 -6.11 8.25 -27.64
CA PHE A 207 -5.56 8.97 -26.51
C PHE A 207 -4.02 9.08 -26.59
N ILE A 208 -3.50 10.31 -26.64
CA ILE A 208 -2.05 10.57 -26.56
C ILE A 208 -1.68 10.78 -25.10
N TRP A 209 -0.93 9.82 -24.55
CA TRP A 209 -0.42 9.90 -23.18
C TRP A 209 0.51 11.09 -23.00
N LYS A 210 0.42 11.73 -21.83
CA LYS A 210 1.28 12.85 -21.39
C LYS A 210 1.69 12.63 -19.94
N PRO A 211 2.92 13.01 -19.55
CA PRO A 211 3.36 12.91 -18.14
C PRO A 211 2.45 13.64 -17.15
N ALA A 212 1.69 14.64 -17.61
CA ALA A 212 0.70 15.30 -16.77
C ALA A 212 -0.42 14.36 -16.30
N TYR A 213 -0.87 13.40 -17.10
CA TYR A 213 -1.87 12.41 -16.65
C TYR A 213 -1.31 11.54 -15.53
N GLU A 214 -0.10 11.02 -15.73
CA GLU A 214 0.61 10.20 -14.75
C GLU A 214 0.82 10.97 -13.44
N PHE A 215 1.29 12.22 -13.52
CA PHE A 215 1.51 13.04 -12.34
C PHE A 215 0.21 13.42 -11.62
N PHE A 216 -0.75 14.02 -12.33
CA PHE A 216 -1.96 14.53 -11.68
C PHE A 216 -2.87 13.39 -11.24
N ILE A 217 -3.09 12.37 -12.05
CA ILE A 217 -4.04 11.30 -11.74
C ILE A 217 -3.35 10.16 -10.99
N GLY A 218 -2.23 9.66 -11.50
CA GLY A 218 -1.47 8.56 -10.91
C GLY A 218 -0.81 9.00 -9.61
N THR A 219 0.30 9.73 -9.70
CA THR A 219 1.14 10.08 -8.57
C THR A 219 0.37 10.79 -7.44
N CYS A 220 -0.46 11.80 -7.75
CA CYS A 220 -1.17 12.53 -6.69
C CYS A 220 -2.17 11.64 -5.94
N SER A 221 -2.94 10.81 -6.66
CA SER A 221 -3.88 9.88 -6.02
C SER A 221 -3.16 8.80 -5.24
N PHE A 222 -2.04 8.29 -5.77
CA PHE A 222 -1.21 7.29 -5.09
C PHE A 222 -0.63 7.82 -3.78
N SER A 223 -0.03 9.01 -3.80
CA SER A 223 0.55 9.64 -2.61
C SER A 223 -0.49 9.83 -1.52
N VAL A 224 -1.66 10.41 -1.86
CA VAL A 224 -2.72 10.60 -0.87
C VAL A 224 -3.29 9.26 -0.40
N SER A 225 -3.45 8.27 -1.28
CA SER A 225 -3.88 6.91 -0.93
C SER A 225 -2.98 6.26 0.13
N VAL A 226 -1.66 6.38 -0.05
CA VAL A 226 -0.70 5.84 0.93
C VAL A 226 -0.75 6.64 2.23
N HIS A 227 -0.86 7.96 2.15
CA HIS A 227 -0.90 8.80 3.34
C HIS A 227 -2.15 8.56 4.18
N THR A 228 -3.33 8.42 3.55
CA THR A 228 -4.58 8.14 4.28
C THR A 228 -4.54 6.81 5.00
N ARG A 229 -3.90 5.81 4.40
CA ARG A 229 -3.64 4.52 5.02
C ARG A 229 -2.71 4.64 6.23
N SER A 230 -1.68 5.46 6.12
CA SER A 230 -0.61 5.56 7.13
C SER A 230 -0.94 6.54 8.25
N PHE A 231 -1.90 7.45 8.03
CA PHE A 231 -2.30 8.48 8.98
C PHE A 231 -3.83 8.58 9.16
N HIS A 232 -4.33 7.96 10.23
CA HIS A 232 -5.75 7.96 10.63
C HIS A 232 -6.35 9.33 10.99
N GLY A 233 -5.56 10.40 11.03
CA GLY A 233 -6.03 11.76 11.29
C GLY A 233 -6.40 12.55 10.03
N PHE A 234 -6.26 11.96 8.85
CA PHE A 234 -6.49 12.64 7.58
C PHE A 234 -7.95 12.57 7.17
N ASP A 235 -8.68 13.70 7.22
CA ASP A 235 -10.09 13.72 6.80
C ASP A 235 -10.25 13.41 5.30
N THR A 236 -10.69 12.18 5.03
CA THR A 236 -10.90 11.59 3.71
C THR A 236 -12.31 11.81 3.16
N LYS A 237 -13.29 12.20 3.99
CA LYS A 237 -14.69 12.29 3.56
C LYS A 237 -14.91 13.35 2.47
N PRO A 238 -14.46 14.62 2.61
CA PRO A 238 -14.64 15.63 1.56
C PRO A 238 -13.92 15.25 0.26
N LEU A 239 -12.82 14.51 0.40
CA LEU A 239 -12.02 14.01 -0.70
C LEU A 239 -12.78 12.95 -1.48
N LEU A 240 -13.36 11.98 -0.78
CA LEU A 240 -14.18 10.94 -1.39
C LEU A 240 -15.42 11.52 -2.09
N GLU A 241 -16.13 12.44 -1.42
CA GLU A 241 -17.28 13.16 -1.99
C GLU A 241 -16.89 13.93 -3.26
N HIS A 242 -15.77 14.66 -3.22
CA HIS A 242 -15.25 15.37 -4.38
C HIS A 242 -14.94 14.40 -5.52
N PHE A 243 -14.24 13.32 -5.24
CA PHE A 243 -13.90 12.32 -6.25
C PHE A 243 -15.16 11.74 -6.90
N TYR A 244 -16.17 11.35 -6.12
CA TYR A 244 -17.40 10.78 -6.68
C TYR A 244 -18.11 11.75 -7.63
N SER A 245 -18.04 13.06 -7.37
CA SER A 245 -18.57 14.07 -8.28
C SER A 245 -17.86 14.13 -9.64
N LEU A 246 -16.64 13.59 -9.76
CA LEU A 246 -15.79 13.61 -10.96
C LEU A 246 -15.95 12.38 -11.87
N TYR A 247 -17.03 11.60 -11.72
CA TYR A 247 -17.35 10.46 -12.60
C TYR A 247 -16.28 9.35 -12.66
N TYR A 248 -15.50 9.13 -11.60
CA TYR A 248 -14.48 8.05 -11.64
C TYR A 248 -15.09 6.66 -11.82
N SER A 249 -16.31 6.43 -11.36
CA SER A 249 -17.00 5.16 -11.60
C SER A 249 -17.14 4.94 -13.10
N SER A 250 -17.49 6.00 -13.85
CA SER A 250 -17.53 5.98 -15.30
C SER A 250 -16.14 5.74 -15.89
N LEU A 251 -15.08 6.35 -15.35
CA LEU A 251 -13.70 6.08 -15.78
C LEU A 251 -13.35 4.59 -15.63
N ILE A 252 -13.49 4.03 -14.44
CA ILE A 252 -13.20 2.60 -14.17
C ILE A 252 -14.05 1.71 -15.09
N THR A 253 -15.33 2.04 -15.24
CA THR A 253 -16.28 1.31 -16.08
C THR A 253 -15.92 1.31 -17.56
N VAL A 254 -15.46 2.44 -18.08
CA VAL A 254 -15.06 2.57 -19.48
C VAL A 254 -13.82 1.73 -19.76
N TYR A 255 -12.80 1.86 -18.91
CA TYR A 255 -11.53 1.17 -19.10
C TYR A 255 -11.61 -0.33 -18.77
N SER A 256 -12.51 -0.77 -17.88
CA SER A 256 -12.67 -2.19 -17.54
C SER A 256 -13.12 -3.06 -18.71
N LYS A 257 -13.61 -2.48 -19.81
CA LYS A 257 -14.01 -3.21 -21.02
C LYS A 257 -12.82 -3.67 -21.87
N HIS A 258 -11.64 -3.10 -21.62
CA HIS A 258 -10.44 -3.28 -22.45
C HIS A 258 -9.18 -3.52 -21.58
N VAL A 259 -9.32 -4.24 -20.47
CA VAL A 259 -8.22 -4.47 -19.49
C VAL A 259 -6.97 -5.07 -20.15
N ASN A 260 -7.16 -6.01 -21.07
CA ASN A 260 -6.09 -6.65 -21.82
C ASN A 260 -5.29 -5.69 -22.75
N GLN A 261 -5.80 -4.47 -22.99
CA GLN A 261 -5.18 -3.44 -23.83
C GLN A 261 -4.57 -2.29 -23.02
N TRP A 262 -4.61 -2.34 -21.69
CA TRP A 262 -4.04 -1.28 -20.87
C TRP A 262 -2.53 -1.18 -21.07
N SER A 263 -2.06 0.05 -21.25
CA SER A 263 -0.65 0.39 -21.13
C SER A 263 -0.25 0.50 -19.67
N ASN A 264 1.05 0.46 -19.37
CA ASN A 264 1.56 0.57 -18.00
C ASN A 264 1.08 1.85 -17.31
N GLU A 265 0.96 2.94 -18.06
CA GLU A 265 0.55 4.23 -17.53
C GLU A 265 -0.96 4.25 -17.21
N ILE A 266 -1.80 3.58 -18.00
CA ILE A 266 -3.22 3.37 -17.68
C ILE A 266 -3.34 2.51 -16.41
N VAL A 267 -2.57 1.42 -16.30
CA VAL A 267 -2.55 0.57 -15.10
C VAL A 267 -2.17 1.41 -13.89
N HIS A 268 -1.14 2.25 -13.99
CA HIS A 268 -0.70 3.14 -12.91
C HIS A 268 -1.80 4.11 -12.46
N CYS A 269 -2.47 4.80 -13.39
CA CYS A 269 -3.56 5.73 -13.04
C CYS A 269 -4.76 5.01 -12.41
N LEU A 270 -5.19 3.87 -12.98
CA LEU A 270 -6.32 3.12 -12.44
C LEU A 270 -6.00 2.48 -11.08
N MET A 271 -4.78 1.95 -10.92
CA MET A 271 -4.24 1.51 -9.64
C MET A 271 -4.36 2.61 -8.60
N SER A 272 -3.87 3.82 -8.92
CA SER A 272 -3.83 4.93 -7.98
C SER A 272 -5.22 5.40 -7.57
N ILE A 273 -6.16 5.50 -8.52
CA ILE A 273 -7.56 5.87 -8.25
C ILE A 273 -8.25 4.81 -7.40
N ILE A 274 -8.15 3.53 -7.78
CA ILE A 274 -8.82 2.43 -7.07
C ILE A 274 -8.24 2.29 -5.66
N SER A 275 -6.92 2.40 -5.52
CA SER A 275 -6.24 2.40 -4.22
C SER A 275 -6.74 3.54 -3.35
N PHE A 276 -6.83 4.75 -3.89
CA PHE A 276 -7.33 5.91 -3.15
C PHE A 276 -8.77 5.72 -2.66
N ILE A 277 -9.67 5.25 -3.53
CA ILE A 277 -11.07 4.95 -3.16
C ILE A 277 -11.12 3.90 -2.04
N THR A 278 -10.32 2.84 -2.19
CA THR A 278 -10.23 1.73 -1.22
C THR A 278 -9.86 2.25 0.15
N HIS A 279 -8.80 3.05 0.26
CA HIS A 279 -8.34 3.57 1.56
C HIS A 279 -9.29 4.63 2.14
N CYS A 280 -9.95 5.43 1.30
CA CYS A 280 -10.99 6.33 1.79
C CYS A 280 -12.16 5.54 2.39
N CYS A 281 -12.67 4.51 1.70
CA CYS A 281 -13.73 3.64 2.21
C CYS A 281 -13.33 2.90 3.49
N PHE A 282 -12.05 2.52 3.59
CA PHE A 282 -11.49 1.89 4.77
C PHE A 282 -11.54 2.80 6.00
N ASP A 283 -11.11 4.05 5.85
CA ASP A 283 -11.00 5.04 6.91
C ASP A 283 -12.37 5.46 7.47
N ILE A 284 -13.31 5.86 6.60
CA ILE A 284 -14.63 6.33 7.03
C ILE A 284 -15.61 5.19 7.37
N ARG A 285 -15.22 3.93 7.16
CA ARG A 285 -16.07 2.73 7.24
C ARG A 285 -17.40 2.90 6.51
N SER A 286 -17.40 3.64 5.41
CA SER A 286 -18.58 3.90 4.61
C SER A 286 -18.31 3.51 3.17
N ILE A 287 -19.13 2.56 2.73
CA ILE A 287 -19.22 2.08 1.35
C ILE A 287 -20.58 2.44 0.76
N GLU A 288 -21.26 3.45 1.32
CA GLU A 288 -22.59 3.92 0.87
C GLU A 288 -22.64 4.13 -0.63
N VAL A 289 -21.53 4.53 -1.22
CA VAL A 289 -21.50 4.85 -2.64
C VAL A 289 -21.40 3.61 -3.54
N PHE A 290 -20.96 2.46 -3.01
CA PHE A 290 -21.07 1.18 -3.71
C PHE A 290 -22.49 0.59 -3.64
N LYS A 291 -23.31 1.00 -2.65
CA LYS A 291 -24.68 0.45 -2.47
C LYS A 291 -25.56 0.62 -3.71
N ASN A 292 -25.27 1.61 -4.56
CA ASN A 292 -26.07 1.93 -5.74
C ASN A 292 -25.35 1.72 -7.08
N ASP A 293 -24.08 1.32 -7.08
CA ASP A 293 -23.26 1.23 -8.29
C ASP A 293 -22.83 -0.21 -8.62
N LYS A 294 -23.81 -1.00 -9.05
CA LYS A 294 -23.60 -2.38 -9.50
C LYS A 294 -22.60 -2.47 -10.66
N GLN A 295 -22.56 -1.44 -11.51
CA GLN A 295 -21.70 -1.41 -12.68
C GLN A 295 -20.23 -1.29 -12.28
N LEU A 296 -19.91 -0.39 -11.35
CA LEU A 296 -18.57 -0.28 -10.78
C LEU A 296 -18.11 -1.61 -10.19
N PHE A 297 -18.97 -2.29 -9.43
CA PHE A 297 -18.65 -3.59 -8.86
C PHE A 297 -18.29 -4.64 -9.92
N HIS A 298 -19.11 -4.78 -10.97
CA HIS A 298 -18.81 -5.69 -12.08
C HIS A 298 -17.53 -5.32 -12.83
N SER A 299 -17.26 -4.02 -12.99
CA SER A 299 -16.03 -3.53 -13.58
C SER A 299 -14.81 -3.94 -12.77
N LEU A 300 -14.86 -3.83 -11.44
CA LEU A 300 -13.79 -4.31 -10.55
C LEU A 300 -13.59 -5.83 -10.64
N VAL A 301 -14.68 -6.61 -10.70
CA VAL A 301 -14.58 -8.06 -10.90
C VAL A 301 -13.95 -8.39 -12.25
N SER A 302 -14.30 -7.65 -13.30
CA SER A 302 -13.68 -7.82 -14.63
C SER A 302 -12.18 -7.56 -14.59
N ILE A 303 -11.74 -6.52 -13.89
CA ILE A 303 -10.32 -6.15 -13.74
C ILE A 303 -9.57 -7.23 -12.97
N ILE A 304 -10.09 -7.64 -11.80
CA ILE A 304 -9.40 -8.61 -10.94
C ILE A 304 -9.31 -10.00 -11.58
N SER A 305 -10.19 -10.30 -12.55
CA SER A 305 -10.24 -11.56 -13.29
C SER A 305 -9.28 -11.63 -14.48
N GLU A 306 -8.62 -10.53 -14.83
CA GLU A 306 -7.75 -10.50 -16.01
C GLU A 306 -6.45 -11.26 -15.73
N LYS A 307 -6.28 -12.37 -16.46
CA LYS A 307 -5.17 -13.31 -16.25
C LYS A 307 -3.80 -12.64 -16.36
N LYS A 308 -3.62 -11.71 -17.31
CA LYS A 308 -2.34 -10.99 -17.50
C LYS A 308 -1.95 -10.18 -16.25
N LEU A 309 -2.92 -9.55 -15.58
CA LEU A 309 -2.68 -8.81 -14.34
C LEU A 309 -2.30 -9.77 -13.20
N GLN A 310 -3.02 -10.88 -13.06
CA GLN A 310 -2.76 -11.88 -12.01
C GLN A 310 -1.37 -12.53 -12.15
N GLU A 311 -0.96 -12.87 -13.38
CA GLU A 311 0.37 -13.44 -13.66
C GLU A 311 1.52 -12.47 -13.37
N SER A 312 1.23 -11.17 -13.30
CA SER A 312 2.20 -10.10 -13.04
C SER A 312 2.35 -9.77 -11.55
N ILE A 313 1.63 -10.45 -10.66
CA ILE A 313 1.74 -10.27 -9.22
C ILE A 313 3.08 -10.84 -8.72
N ILE A 314 3.80 -10.03 -7.94
CA ILE A 314 5.07 -10.38 -7.30
C ILE A 314 4.90 -10.44 -5.78
N SER A 315 5.93 -10.83 -5.04
CA SER A 315 5.87 -10.98 -3.59
C SER A 315 5.96 -9.66 -2.81
N THR A 316 6.25 -8.54 -3.49
CA THR A 316 6.46 -7.21 -2.88
C THR A 316 5.44 -6.20 -3.39
N TRP A 317 5.10 -5.21 -2.56
CA TRP A 317 4.14 -4.15 -2.90
C TRP A 317 4.80 -3.02 -3.73
N THR A 318 5.34 -3.35 -4.90
CA THR A 318 6.21 -2.42 -5.64
C THR A 318 5.88 -2.23 -7.12
N ASN A 319 5.09 -3.12 -7.72
CA ASN A 319 4.59 -2.92 -9.09
C ASN A 319 3.10 -2.59 -9.11
N ASN A 320 2.69 -1.86 -10.15
CA ASN A 320 1.32 -1.36 -10.28
C ASN A 320 0.27 -2.49 -10.27
N GLU A 321 0.56 -3.65 -10.87
CA GLU A 321 -0.39 -4.77 -10.93
C GLU A 321 -0.64 -5.38 -9.56
N THR A 322 0.41 -5.61 -8.74
CA THR A 322 0.24 -6.12 -7.38
C THR A 322 -0.58 -5.14 -6.55
N ILE A 323 -0.26 -3.84 -6.61
CA ILE A 323 -0.97 -2.80 -5.85
C ILE A 323 -2.43 -2.69 -6.29
N LEU A 324 -2.71 -2.76 -7.59
CA LEU A 324 -4.05 -2.71 -8.14
C LEU A 324 -4.89 -3.88 -7.66
N ILE A 325 -4.41 -5.12 -7.83
CA ILE A 325 -5.16 -6.32 -7.46
C ILE A 325 -5.36 -6.38 -5.94
N ASP A 326 -4.34 -6.01 -5.16
CA ASP A 326 -4.43 -5.89 -3.72
C ASP A 326 -5.50 -4.87 -3.29
N SER A 327 -5.51 -3.69 -3.91
CA SER A 327 -6.50 -2.65 -3.61
C SER A 327 -7.93 -3.11 -3.93
N ILE A 328 -8.16 -3.78 -5.07
CA ILE A 328 -9.49 -4.32 -5.40
C ILE A 328 -9.90 -5.41 -4.41
N ALA A 329 -8.99 -6.32 -4.05
CA ALA A 329 -9.27 -7.36 -3.07
C ALA A 329 -9.64 -6.76 -1.71
N VAL A 330 -8.87 -5.79 -1.22
CA VAL A 330 -9.17 -5.10 0.05
C VAL A 330 -10.54 -4.43 -0.02
N LEU A 331 -10.84 -3.72 -1.11
CA LEU A 331 -12.15 -3.10 -1.31
C LEU A 331 -13.30 -4.12 -1.27
N PHE A 332 -13.14 -5.28 -1.92
CA PHE A 332 -14.14 -6.34 -1.83
C PHE A 332 -14.30 -6.91 -0.43
N SER A 333 -13.21 -7.05 0.34
CA SER A 333 -13.31 -7.48 1.74
C SER A 333 -14.12 -6.50 2.59
N ILE A 334 -13.95 -5.19 2.38
CA ILE A 334 -14.74 -4.15 3.04
C ILE A 334 -16.22 -4.26 2.62
N CYS A 335 -16.50 -4.56 1.35
CA CYS A 335 -17.85 -4.78 0.86
C CYS A 335 -18.53 -6.03 1.46
N CYS A 336 -17.78 -7.11 1.71
CA CYS A 336 -18.30 -8.31 2.35
C CYS A 336 -18.69 -8.09 3.82
N ASP A 337 -18.01 -7.16 4.50
CA ASP A 337 -18.29 -6.79 5.89
C ASP A 337 -19.65 -6.05 6.08
N ASP A 338 -20.24 -5.49 5.02
CA ASP A 338 -21.56 -4.82 5.08
C ASP A 338 -22.65 -5.76 4.55
N SER A 339 -23.55 -6.17 5.45
CA SER A 339 -24.63 -7.11 5.12
C SER A 339 -25.60 -6.60 4.04
N ASP A 340 -25.79 -5.29 3.92
CA ASP A 340 -26.68 -4.73 2.90
C ASP A 340 -26.03 -4.83 1.52
N ILE A 341 -24.72 -4.59 1.45
CA ILE A 341 -23.94 -4.71 0.20
C ILE A 341 -23.85 -6.16 -0.23
N LEU A 342 -23.53 -7.07 0.70
CA LEU A 342 -23.49 -8.49 0.39
C LEU A 342 -24.85 -8.98 -0.15
N ARG A 343 -25.95 -8.54 0.46
CA ARG A 343 -27.32 -8.84 -0.02
C ARG A 343 -27.57 -8.29 -1.41
N PHE A 344 -27.11 -7.08 -1.71
CA PHE A 344 -27.25 -6.47 -3.03
C PHE A 344 -26.56 -7.28 -4.13
N PHE A 345 -25.46 -7.96 -3.82
CA PHE A 345 -24.69 -8.80 -4.75
C PHE A 345 -24.99 -10.31 -4.66
N THR A 346 -26.02 -10.73 -3.91
CA THR A 346 -26.30 -12.17 -3.67
C THR A 346 -26.34 -13.02 -4.94
N ASN A 347 -26.93 -12.50 -6.03
CA ASN A 347 -27.04 -13.25 -7.29
C ASN A 347 -25.70 -13.38 -8.03
N ASP A 348 -24.73 -12.51 -7.73
CA ASP A 348 -23.42 -12.47 -8.37
C ASP A 348 -22.36 -13.21 -7.52
N ILE A 349 -22.68 -13.62 -6.29
CA ILE A 349 -21.80 -14.31 -5.34
C ILE A 349 -21.05 -15.50 -5.97
N PRO A 350 -21.71 -16.48 -6.62
CA PRO A 350 -20.99 -17.62 -7.20
C PRO A 350 -19.99 -17.22 -8.29
N PHE A 351 -20.35 -16.21 -9.08
CA PHE A 351 -19.46 -15.65 -10.10
C PHE A 351 -18.25 -14.97 -9.47
N ILE A 352 -18.45 -14.19 -8.41
CA ILE A 352 -17.37 -13.53 -7.66
C ILE A 352 -16.44 -14.57 -7.04
N ALA A 353 -16.98 -15.58 -6.33
CA ALA A 353 -16.22 -16.63 -5.68
C ALA A 353 -15.27 -17.34 -6.67
N GLN A 354 -15.77 -17.69 -7.86
CA GLN A 354 -14.97 -18.33 -8.90
C GLN A 354 -13.80 -17.45 -9.37
N ARG A 355 -13.98 -16.13 -9.45
CA ARG A 355 -12.94 -15.20 -9.89
C ARG A 355 -11.91 -14.94 -8.81
N ILE A 356 -12.36 -14.78 -7.57
CA ILE A 356 -11.49 -14.57 -6.41
C ILE A 356 -10.65 -15.81 -6.11
N TYR A 357 -11.14 -17.01 -6.39
CA TYR A 357 -10.38 -18.24 -6.13
C TYR A 357 -8.98 -18.23 -6.75
N SER A 358 -8.84 -17.74 -7.98
CA SER A 358 -7.53 -17.63 -8.66
C SER A 358 -6.50 -16.78 -7.90
N LEU A 359 -6.94 -15.87 -7.03
CA LEU A 359 -6.08 -15.01 -6.23
C LEU A 359 -5.48 -15.73 -5.01
N THR A 360 -5.99 -16.91 -4.65
CA THR A 360 -5.43 -17.69 -3.53
C THR A 360 -4.05 -18.28 -3.84
N GLU A 361 -3.70 -18.34 -5.13
CA GLU A 361 -2.45 -18.92 -5.66
C GLU A 361 -1.40 -17.87 -6.06
N VAL A 362 -1.69 -16.57 -5.92
CA VAL A 362 -0.75 -15.51 -6.32
C VAL A 362 0.42 -15.41 -5.34
N LYS A 363 1.48 -14.67 -5.70
CA LYS A 363 2.71 -14.60 -4.89
C LYS A 363 2.63 -13.65 -3.69
N TYR A 364 1.71 -12.68 -3.71
CA TYR A 364 1.62 -11.67 -2.67
C TYR A 364 0.72 -12.11 -1.52
N ASP A 365 1.29 -12.31 -0.34
CA ASP A 365 0.60 -12.94 0.80
C ASP A 365 -0.64 -12.17 1.26
N ARG A 366 -0.62 -10.82 1.26
CA ARG A 366 -1.79 -10.00 1.64
C ARG A 366 -2.97 -10.23 0.70
N THR A 367 -2.75 -10.19 -0.62
CA THR A 367 -3.82 -10.45 -1.60
C THR A 367 -4.38 -11.85 -1.47
N ARG A 368 -3.54 -12.88 -1.28
CA ARG A 368 -4.01 -14.25 -1.03
C ARG A 368 -4.89 -14.31 0.22
N LEU A 369 -4.44 -13.68 1.31
CA LEU A 369 -5.15 -13.63 2.57
C LEU A 369 -6.51 -12.98 2.39
N THR A 370 -6.56 -11.79 1.79
CA THR A 370 -7.81 -11.10 1.49
C THR A 370 -8.73 -11.90 0.57
N ALA A 371 -8.19 -12.64 -0.40
CA ALA A 371 -8.98 -13.54 -1.24
C ALA A 371 -9.65 -14.65 -0.41
N TYR A 372 -8.92 -15.27 0.52
CA TYR A 372 -9.52 -16.21 1.46
C TYR A 372 -10.60 -15.54 2.32
N LEU A 373 -10.35 -14.34 2.87
CA LEU A 373 -11.37 -13.63 3.66
C LEU A 373 -12.65 -13.44 2.84
N ILE A 374 -12.55 -12.97 1.59
CA ILE A 374 -13.72 -12.80 0.72
C ILE A 374 -14.43 -14.14 0.51
N LEU A 375 -13.69 -15.22 0.20
CA LEU A 375 -14.25 -16.55 -0.01
C LEU A 375 -15.00 -17.05 1.23
N ALA A 376 -14.56 -16.74 2.45
CA ALA A 376 -15.27 -17.07 3.69
C ALA A 376 -16.70 -16.51 3.72
N TYR A 377 -16.91 -15.31 3.17
CA TYR A 377 -18.24 -14.68 3.14
C TYR A 377 -19.12 -15.17 1.99
N VAL A 378 -18.53 -15.63 0.89
CA VAL A 378 -19.25 -15.84 -0.38
C VAL A 378 -19.33 -17.31 -0.82
N SER A 379 -18.53 -18.21 -0.24
CA SER A 379 -18.47 -19.62 -0.63
C SER A 379 -19.38 -20.49 0.23
N THR A 380 -19.89 -21.57 -0.36
CA THR A 380 -20.58 -22.64 0.37
C THR A 380 -19.57 -23.65 0.93
N GLU A 381 -20.01 -24.51 1.86
CA GLU A 381 -19.20 -25.62 2.38
C GLU A 381 -18.63 -26.49 1.25
N ASP A 382 -19.45 -26.82 0.26
CA ASP A 382 -19.05 -27.61 -0.91
C ASP A 382 -17.99 -26.90 -1.76
N ASP A 383 -18.07 -25.57 -1.86
CA ASP A 383 -17.08 -24.80 -2.59
C ASP A 383 -15.75 -24.82 -1.83
N LEU A 384 -15.76 -24.54 -0.53
CA LEU A 384 -14.57 -24.59 0.32
C LEU A 384 -13.89 -25.98 0.33
N LEU A 385 -14.68 -27.05 0.35
CA LEU A 385 -14.20 -28.43 0.19
C LEU A 385 -13.52 -28.65 -1.17
N LYS A 386 -14.09 -28.13 -2.26
CA LYS A 386 -13.49 -28.20 -3.62
C LYS A 386 -12.22 -27.36 -3.72
N LEU A 387 -12.18 -26.21 -3.04
CA LEU A 387 -10.99 -25.35 -2.98
C LEU A 387 -9.84 -26.06 -2.29
N LYS A 388 -10.10 -27.17 -1.59
CA LYS A 388 -9.15 -27.84 -0.72
C LYS A 388 -8.44 -26.78 0.11
N LEU A 389 -9.21 -25.98 0.87
CA LEU A 389 -8.64 -25.14 1.92
C LEU A 389 -7.69 -26.03 2.70
N SER A 390 -6.42 -25.88 2.38
CA SER A 390 -5.42 -26.90 2.67
C SER A 390 -4.92 -26.63 4.08
N ASP A 391 -4.24 -27.61 4.69
CA ASP A 391 -3.40 -27.37 5.87
C ASP A 391 -2.59 -26.08 5.68
N THR A 392 -2.08 -25.84 4.47
CA THR A 392 -1.32 -24.66 4.06
C THR A 392 -2.09 -23.34 4.16
N THR A 393 -3.40 -23.31 3.90
CA THR A 393 -4.19 -22.08 4.00
C THR A 393 -4.39 -21.68 5.46
N VAL A 394 -4.83 -22.62 6.30
CA VAL A 394 -5.02 -22.39 7.73
C VAL A 394 -3.67 -22.09 8.39
N HIS A 395 -2.61 -22.83 8.05
CA HIS A 395 -1.26 -22.53 8.52
C HIS A 395 -0.77 -21.16 8.06
N THR A 396 -1.01 -20.77 6.80
CA THR A 396 -0.63 -19.45 6.32
C THR A 396 -1.39 -18.39 7.10
N PHE A 397 -2.72 -18.46 7.17
CA PHE A 397 -3.55 -17.52 7.93
C PHE A 397 -3.03 -17.35 9.37
N PHE A 398 -2.84 -18.44 10.11
CA PHE A 398 -2.38 -18.37 11.49
C PHE A 398 -0.92 -17.91 11.62
N ARG A 399 -0.04 -18.26 10.68
CA ARG A 399 1.34 -17.74 10.65
C ARG A 399 1.34 -16.22 10.48
N LEU A 400 0.48 -15.68 9.61
CA LEU A 400 0.40 -14.23 9.39
C LEU A 400 -0.23 -13.53 10.61
N LEU A 401 -1.29 -14.12 11.19
CA LEU A 401 -1.91 -13.61 12.43
C LEU A 401 -0.93 -13.60 13.62
N GLU A 402 -0.14 -14.66 13.77
CA GLU A 402 0.86 -14.81 14.81
C GLU A 402 2.00 -13.79 14.67
N ALA A 403 2.46 -13.58 13.43
CA ALA A 403 3.49 -12.58 13.11
C ALA A 403 3.01 -11.14 13.40
N GLU A 404 1.75 -10.83 13.07
CA GLU A 404 1.13 -9.54 13.39
C GLU A 404 0.98 -9.35 14.92
N PHE A 405 0.46 -10.36 15.61
CA PHE A 405 0.20 -10.28 17.05
C PHE A 405 1.46 -10.16 17.90
N TYR A 406 2.49 -10.96 17.61
CA TYR A 406 3.75 -10.94 18.37
C TYR A 406 4.76 -9.89 17.89
N GLY A 407 4.37 -9.05 16.93
CA GLY A 407 5.17 -7.89 16.50
C GLY A 407 6.49 -8.27 15.84
N SER A 408 6.56 -9.40 15.14
CA SER A 408 7.77 -9.84 14.45
C SER A 408 8.02 -9.00 13.19
N ARG A 409 8.35 -7.71 13.33
CA ARG A 409 8.91 -6.73 12.34
C ARG A 409 8.37 -6.70 10.90
N HIS A 410 7.41 -7.54 10.55
CA HIS A 410 6.80 -7.63 9.24
C HIS A 410 5.38 -7.15 9.43
N SER A 411 5.25 -5.83 9.33
CA SER A 411 4.01 -5.16 9.03
C SER A 411 3.26 -5.96 7.96
N PHE A 412 2.14 -6.58 8.29
CA PHE A 412 1.07 -6.75 7.31
C PHE A 412 0.46 -5.38 7.09
N MET A 413 1.31 -4.50 6.54
CA MET A 413 1.19 -3.07 6.31
C MET A 413 -0.24 -2.60 6.49
N CYS A 414 -0.57 -2.06 7.66
CA CYS A 414 -1.82 -1.35 7.91
C CYS A 414 -3.13 -2.13 7.63
N VAL A 415 -3.18 -3.46 7.68
CA VAL A 415 -4.44 -4.21 7.82
C VAL A 415 -4.63 -4.52 9.31
N PRO A 416 -5.53 -3.83 10.03
CA PRO A 416 -5.79 -4.11 11.42
C PRO A 416 -6.14 -5.58 11.65
N ILE A 417 -5.59 -6.14 12.72
CA ILE A 417 -5.81 -7.53 13.12
C ILE A 417 -7.30 -7.88 13.22
N GLU A 418 -8.15 -6.90 13.53
CA GLU A 418 -9.61 -7.02 13.54
C GLU A 418 -10.18 -7.55 12.22
N ILE A 419 -9.62 -7.18 11.07
CA ILE A 419 -10.09 -7.64 9.74
C ILE A 419 -9.78 -9.12 9.54
N PHE A 420 -8.60 -9.56 9.98
CA PHE A 420 -8.24 -10.97 9.95
C PHE A 420 -9.13 -11.78 10.88
N LEU A 421 -9.38 -11.29 12.09
CA LEU A 421 -10.28 -11.94 13.04
C LEU A 421 -11.72 -12.03 12.52
N LYS A 422 -12.23 -10.99 11.85
CA LYS A 422 -13.57 -11.03 11.23
C LYS A 422 -13.69 -12.11 10.16
N GLY A 423 -12.72 -12.20 9.25
CA GLY A 423 -12.77 -13.27 8.24
C GLY A 423 -12.52 -14.66 8.83
N LEU A 424 -11.74 -14.78 9.92
CA LEU A 424 -11.65 -16.05 10.65
C LEU A 424 -12.98 -16.43 11.30
N LEU A 425 -13.71 -15.47 11.87
CA LEU A 425 -15.05 -15.70 12.39
C LEU A 425 -15.98 -16.17 11.28
N ALA A 426 -15.97 -15.53 10.11
CA ALA A 426 -16.73 -15.96 8.95
C ALA A 426 -16.35 -17.39 8.53
N PHE A 427 -15.06 -17.74 8.54
CA PHE A 427 -14.61 -19.10 8.25
C PHE A 427 -14.97 -20.12 9.33
N SER A 428 -15.04 -19.72 10.59
CA SER A 428 -15.23 -20.63 11.73
C SER A 428 -16.59 -21.33 11.74
N ILE A 429 -17.58 -20.83 10.98
CA ILE A 429 -18.88 -21.47 10.82
C ILE A 429 -18.83 -22.73 9.94
N HIS A 430 -17.74 -22.92 9.19
CA HIS A 430 -17.57 -24.01 8.24
C HIS A 430 -16.88 -25.22 8.87
N ASP A 431 -17.51 -26.39 8.79
CA ASP A 431 -17.03 -27.63 9.41
C ASP A 431 -15.63 -28.00 8.89
N VAL A 432 -15.39 -27.86 7.59
CA VAL A 432 -14.07 -28.13 6.97
C VAL A 432 -12.97 -27.28 7.62
N VAL A 433 -13.26 -26.01 7.93
CA VAL A 433 -12.30 -25.12 8.57
C VAL A 433 -12.08 -25.54 10.02
N GLN A 434 -13.15 -25.83 10.78
CA GLN A 434 -13.05 -26.25 12.17
C GLN A 434 -12.13 -27.47 12.33
N VAL A 435 -12.26 -28.46 11.44
CA VAL A 435 -11.40 -29.66 11.42
C VAL A 435 -9.93 -29.28 11.22
N GLU A 436 -9.63 -28.41 10.25
CA GLU A 436 -8.25 -28.00 9.96
C GLU A 436 -7.65 -27.15 11.10
N ILE A 437 -8.45 -26.28 11.73
CA ILE A 437 -8.02 -25.52 12.91
C ILE A 437 -7.71 -26.47 14.07
N ALA A 438 -8.57 -27.46 14.33
CA ALA A 438 -8.36 -28.44 15.38
C ALA A 438 -7.04 -29.21 15.20
N LYS A 439 -6.68 -29.55 13.97
CA LYS A 439 -5.42 -30.22 13.61
C LYS A 439 -4.20 -29.31 13.74
N SER A 440 -4.35 -28.02 13.44
CA SER A 440 -3.26 -27.04 13.44
C SER A 440 -2.71 -26.70 14.83
N ASN A 441 -3.43 -27.08 15.90
CA ASN A 441 -3.09 -26.77 17.29
C ASN A 441 -2.89 -25.26 17.55
N LYS A 442 -3.69 -24.40 16.87
CA LYS A 442 -3.64 -22.94 16.97
C LYS A 442 -4.64 -22.33 17.97
N ILE A 443 -5.39 -23.15 18.70
CA ILE A 443 -6.32 -22.70 19.75
C ILE A 443 -5.62 -21.86 20.86
N PRO A 444 -4.41 -22.20 21.34
CA PRO A 444 -3.71 -21.36 22.32
C PRO A 444 -3.49 -19.92 21.84
N LEU A 445 -3.15 -19.72 20.56
CA LEU A 445 -2.98 -18.38 20.00
C LEU A 445 -4.27 -17.57 20.04
N LEU A 446 -5.43 -18.19 19.74
CA LEU A 446 -6.72 -17.53 19.80
C LEU A 446 -7.11 -17.15 21.23
N ILE A 447 -6.75 -17.99 22.21
CA ILE A 447 -6.93 -17.69 23.64
C ILE A 447 -6.11 -16.45 24.04
N ASP A 448 -4.84 -16.40 23.61
CA ASP A 448 -3.99 -15.24 23.90
C ASP A 448 -4.49 -13.97 23.20
N LEU A 449 -4.96 -14.08 21.96
CA LEU A 449 -5.58 -12.98 21.24
C LEU A 449 -6.84 -12.45 21.92
N ALA A 450 -7.66 -13.33 22.50
CA ALA A 450 -8.90 -12.96 23.18
C ALA A 450 -8.68 -12.02 24.37
N LYS A 451 -7.46 -12.00 24.95
CA LYS A 451 -7.07 -11.06 26.00
C LYS A 451 -7.03 -9.60 25.50
N PHE A 452 -6.78 -9.39 24.20
CA PHE A 452 -6.59 -8.08 23.59
C PHE A 452 -7.71 -7.72 22.59
N HIS A 453 -8.27 -8.72 21.91
CA HIS A 453 -9.28 -8.55 20.86
C HIS A 453 -10.54 -9.36 21.20
N PRO A 454 -11.64 -8.72 21.62
CA PRO A 454 -12.87 -9.40 22.04
C PRO A 454 -13.45 -10.35 20.97
N LEU A 455 -13.27 -10.02 19.69
CA LEU A 455 -13.75 -10.82 18.56
C LEU A 455 -13.17 -12.25 18.55
N ALA A 456 -11.99 -12.47 19.16
CA ALA A 456 -11.44 -13.81 19.29
C ALA A 456 -12.25 -14.71 20.23
N TYR A 457 -13.00 -14.16 21.20
CA TYR A 457 -13.95 -14.96 21.98
C TYR A 457 -15.11 -15.47 21.12
N ASP A 458 -15.64 -14.66 20.20
CA ASP A 458 -16.71 -15.08 19.28
C ASP A 458 -16.25 -16.20 18.35
N ILE A 459 -14.98 -16.14 17.92
CA ILE A 459 -14.35 -17.20 17.12
C ILE A 459 -14.22 -18.47 17.95
N LEU A 460 -13.63 -18.39 19.16
CA LEU A 460 -13.47 -19.53 20.05
C LEU A 460 -14.81 -20.18 20.39
N TRP A 461 -15.85 -19.38 20.61
CA TRP A 461 -17.22 -19.84 20.79
C TRP A 461 -17.72 -20.62 19.57
N THR A 462 -17.60 -20.06 18.38
CA THR A 462 -18.05 -20.71 17.14
C THR A 462 -17.28 -22.01 16.88
N LEU A 463 -15.98 -22.03 17.17
CA LEU A 463 -15.15 -23.23 17.04
C LEU A 463 -15.44 -24.29 18.11
N SER A 464 -15.99 -23.91 19.26
CA SER A 464 -16.24 -24.83 20.39
C SER A 464 -17.30 -25.89 20.08
N PHE A 465 -18.12 -25.70 19.04
CA PHE A 465 -19.05 -26.73 18.58
C PHE A 465 -18.33 -27.96 17.99
N HIS A 466 -17.04 -27.84 17.64
CA HIS A 466 -16.22 -28.97 17.22
C HIS A 466 -15.58 -29.69 18.42
N VAL A 467 -15.89 -30.99 18.58
CA VAL A 467 -15.50 -31.81 19.74
C VAL A 467 -14.00 -31.75 20.08
N LEU A 468 -13.11 -31.78 19.08
CA LEU A 468 -11.66 -31.71 19.33
C LEU A 468 -11.23 -30.34 19.87
N ILE A 469 -11.86 -29.26 19.41
CA ILE A 469 -11.54 -27.91 19.87
C ILE A 469 -12.10 -27.71 21.27
N GLN A 470 -13.34 -28.17 21.52
CA GLN A 470 -13.93 -28.19 22.85
C GLN A 470 -12.99 -28.84 23.88
N GLN A 471 -12.48 -30.03 23.57
CA GLN A 471 -11.51 -30.72 24.44
C GLN A 471 -10.22 -29.92 24.64
N GLN A 472 -9.72 -29.23 23.60
CA GLN A 472 -8.54 -28.37 23.74
C GLN A 472 -8.81 -27.17 24.67
N LEU A 473 -10.01 -26.58 24.60
CA LEU A 473 -10.43 -25.47 25.45
C LEU A 473 -10.62 -25.89 26.90
N GLU A 474 -11.32 -27.00 27.15
CA GLU A 474 -11.55 -27.54 28.51
C GLU A 474 -10.25 -27.91 29.22
N ASN A 475 -9.23 -28.34 28.46
CA ASN A 475 -7.92 -28.67 29.00
C ASN A 475 -7.06 -27.42 29.30
N ASN A 476 -7.45 -26.23 28.84
CA ASN A 476 -6.74 -24.98 29.11
C ASN A 476 -7.29 -24.30 30.37
N LYS A 477 -6.66 -24.58 31.52
CA LYS A 477 -7.09 -24.05 32.83
C LYS A 477 -7.10 -22.52 32.89
N GLU A 478 -6.10 -21.87 32.31
CA GLU A 478 -5.98 -20.40 32.33
C GLU A 478 -7.16 -19.74 31.59
N PHE A 479 -7.57 -20.33 30.47
CA PHE A 479 -8.73 -19.86 29.72
C PHE A 479 -10.03 -20.01 30.52
N ILE A 480 -10.25 -21.17 31.14
CA ILE A 480 -11.44 -21.41 31.98
C ILE A 480 -11.49 -20.45 33.17
N GLU A 481 -10.38 -20.24 33.87
CA GLU A 481 -10.28 -19.27 34.98
C GLU A 481 -10.59 -17.84 34.49
N THR A 482 -10.08 -17.47 33.31
CA THR A 482 -10.37 -16.16 32.69
C THR A 482 -11.86 -16.01 32.39
N LEU A 483 -12.51 -17.03 31.82
CA LEU A 483 -13.94 -16.99 31.53
C LEU A 483 -14.80 -16.86 32.79
N ILE A 484 -14.47 -17.60 33.86
CA ILE A 484 -15.15 -17.50 35.16
C ILE A 484 -15.03 -16.08 35.72
N SER A 485 -13.82 -15.50 35.69
CA SER A 485 -13.60 -14.15 36.20
C SER A 485 -14.37 -13.08 35.42
N LEU A 486 -14.50 -13.23 34.09
CA LEU A 486 -15.28 -12.34 33.22
C LEU A 486 -16.79 -12.44 33.46
N GLN A 487 -17.27 -13.63 33.83
CA GLN A 487 -18.66 -13.83 34.24
C GLN A 487 -18.96 -13.08 35.55
N GLU A 488 -18.08 -13.24 36.55
CA GLU A 488 -18.21 -12.56 37.84
C GLU A 488 -18.15 -11.02 37.71
N THR A 489 -17.32 -10.47 36.82
CA THR A 489 -17.25 -9.00 36.61
C THR A 489 -18.47 -8.44 35.87
N LYS A 490 -19.12 -9.23 35.00
CA LYS A 490 -20.35 -8.79 34.29
C LYS A 490 -21.57 -8.76 35.20
N ASP A 491 -21.62 -9.64 36.19
CA ASP A 491 -22.68 -9.61 37.21
C ASP A 491 -22.59 -8.36 38.12
N GLU A 492 -21.41 -7.72 38.21
CA GLU A 492 -21.23 -6.41 38.86
C GLU A 492 -21.51 -5.21 37.93
N GLN A 493 -21.41 -5.37 36.60
CA GLN A 493 -21.51 -4.30 35.59
C GLN A 493 -22.69 -4.47 34.61
N ALA A 494 -23.85 -4.93 35.10
CA ALA A 494 -25.07 -5.06 34.28
C ALA A 494 -25.63 -3.69 33.80
N ASN A 495 -24.96 -3.07 32.82
CA ASN A 495 -25.48 -2.01 31.94
C ASN A 495 -24.68 -1.79 30.63
N VAL A 496 -23.86 -2.74 30.15
CA VAL A 496 -23.28 -2.66 28.78
C VAL A 496 -23.54 -3.94 27.99
N LYS A 497 -24.37 -3.78 26.95
CA LYS A 497 -24.94 -4.78 26.06
C LYS A 497 -23.95 -5.14 24.94
N ALA A 498 -23.04 -6.08 25.18
CA ALA A 498 -22.23 -6.72 24.12
C ALA A 498 -21.69 -8.11 24.52
N ALA A 499 -22.28 -8.70 25.55
CA ALA A 499 -21.82 -9.94 26.17
C ALA A 499 -22.93 -10.98 26.33
N SER A 500 -24.14 -10.66 25.85
CA SER A 500 -25.39 -11.30 26.28
C SER A 500 -25.73 -12.61 25.59
N ASP A 501 -24.91 -13.10 24.66
CA ASP A 501 -25.29 -14.26 23.83
C ASP A 501 -24.39 -15.49 24.10
N ILE A 502 -23.44 -15.39 25.02
CA ILE A 502 -22.66 -16.55 25.50
C ILE A 502 -23.42 -17.21 26.65
N TYR A 503 -24.53 -17.88 26.32
CA TYR A 503 -25.10 -18.91 27.19
C TYR A 503 -24.21 -20.14 27.07
N PHE A 504 -23.22 -20.25 27.96
CA PHE A 504 -22.52 -21.52 28.20
C PHE A 504 -23.57 -22.57 28.53
N PHE A 505 -23.60 -23.64 27.71
CA PHE A 505 -24.35 -24.85 28.02
C PHE A 505 -23.98 -25.32 29.41
N GLU A 506 -25.00 -25.69 30.18
CA GLU A 506 -24.88 -26.44 31.43
C GLU A 506 -23.92 -27.62 31.23
N LEU A 507 -22.82 -27.61 31.99
CA LEU A 507 -22.01 -28.80 32.28
C LEU A 507 -22.77 -29.70 33.25
#